data_AF-A0A1D3KAP6-F1
#
_entry.id   AF-A0A1D3KAP6-F1
#
_cell.length_a   1.000
_cell.length_b   1.000
_cell.length_c   1.000
_cell.angle_alpha   90.00
_cell.angle_beta   90.00
_cell.angle_gamma   90.00
#
_symmetry.space_group_name_H-M   'P 1'
#
loop_
_entity.id
_entity.type
_entity.pdbx_description
1 polymer ?
#
loop_
_entity_poly.entity_id
_entity_poly.type
_entity_poly.pdbx_seq_one_letter_code
_entity_poly.pdbx_strand_id
1 'polypeptide(L)'
;MQNLLTKEDREWLNGLGLNLTTWRELTCAKLKGVASSQLRNTARDGCVYRGGAWVNAGALVDEVSQSITWNAQVYEAWAYGFASKIHAIGVTMSSFDAEILLIASGFEHEDLNELSRASSEAVAEAYHDLYGEEVDDDY
;
A
#
# COMPACT_ATOMS: atom_id res chain seq x y z
N MET A 1 -13.83 -41.44 -10.79
CA MET A 1 -13.50 -40.69 -9.57
C MET A 1 -14.06 -39.29 -9.77
N GLN A 2 -15.13 -38.91 -9.06
CA GLN A 2 -15.69 -37.55 -9.16
C GLN A 2 -14.69 -36.58 -8.53
N ASN A 3 -14.39 -35.49 -9.22
CA ASN A 3 -13.43 -34.49 -8.76
C ASN A 3 -14.10 -33.72 -7.61
N LEU A 4 -13.62 -33.92 -6.38
CA LEU A 4 -14.22 -33.41 -5.13
C LEU A 4 -14.15 -31.88 -5.00
N LEU A 5 -13.29 -31.22 -5.78
CA LEU A 5 -13.11 -29.77 -5.76
C LEU A 5 -13.70 -29.13 -7.01
N THR A 6 -14.45 -28.05 -6.82
CA THR A 6 -14.86 -27.16 -7.90
C THR A 6 -13.66 -26.38 -8.45
N LYS A 7 -13.86 -25.63 -9.52
CA LYS A 7 -12.82 -24.72 -10.04
C LYS A 7 -12.53 -23.61 -9.03
N GLU A 8 -13.57 -23.04 -8.42
CA GLU A 8 -13.47 -21.99 -7.41
C GLU A 8 -12.69 -22.48 -6.18
N ASP A 9 -12.95 -23.71 -5.70
CA ASP A 9 -12.18 -24.28 -4.58
C ASP A 9 -10.70 -24.39 -4.89
N ARG A 10 -10.35 -24.78 -6.13
CA ARG A 10 -8.95 -24.88 -6.57
C ARG A 10 -8.28 -23.52 -6.64
N GLU A 11 -8.96 -22.52 -7.16
CA GLU A 11 -8.45 -21.15 -7.23
C GLU A 11 -8.26 -20.57 -5.82
N TRP A 12 -9.23 -20.81 -4.93
CA TRP A 12 -9.15 -20.38 -3.54
C TRP A 12 -8.00 -21.06 -2.79
N LEU A 13 -7.84 -22.38 -2.93
CA LEU A 13 -6.73 -23.12 -2.31
C LEU A 13 -5.37 -22.70 -2.89
N ASN A 14 -5.29 -22.43 -4.19
CA ASN A 14 -4.08 -21.92 -4.82
C ASN A 14 -3.69 -20.54 -4.26
N GLY A 15 -4.65 -19.63 -4.13
CA GLY A 15 -4.42 -18.31 -3.53
C GLY A 15 -3.96 -18.39 -2.07
N LEU A 16 -4.60 -19.26 -1.27
CA LEU A 16 -4.15 -19.53 0.10
C LEU A 16 -2.71 -20.07 0.14
N GLY A 17 -2.37 -21.01 -0.76
CA GLY A 17 -1.03 -21.56 -0.87
C GLY A 17 0.03 -20.50 -1.20
N LEU A 18 -0.31 -19.56 -2.09
CA LEU A 18 0.56 -18.43 -2.42
C LEU A 18 0.74 -17.49 -1.23
N ASN A 19 -0.36 -17.10 -0.56
CA ASN A 19 -0.32 -16.24 0.62
C ASN A 19 0.56 -16.82 1.74
N LEU A 20 0.38 -18.09 2.07
CA LEU A 20 1.20 -18.78 3.09
C LEU A 20 2.68 -18.87 2.69
N THR A 21 2.94 -19.07 1.40
CA THR A 21 4.31 -19.10 0.86
C THR A 21 4.98 -17.74 0.99
N THR A 22 4.29 -16.66 0.59
CA THR A 22 4.76 -15.28 0.74
C THR A 22 5.04 -14.96 2.21
N TRP A 23 4.12 -15.30 3.12
CA TRP A 23 4.30 -15.03 4.54
C TRP A 23 5.55 -15.73 5.09
N ARG A 24 5.74 -17.02 4.77
CA ARG A 24 6.95 -17.77 5.15
C ARG A 24 8.21 -17.09 4.61
N GLU A 25 8.22 -16.71 3.34
CA GLU A 25 9.38 -16.11 2.69
C GLU A 25 9.74 -14.75 3.26
N LEU A 26 8.75 -13.88 3.46
CA LEU A 26 8.94 -12.58 4.12
C LEU A 26 9.44 -12.75 5.55
N THR A 27 8.85 -13.65 6.33
CA THR A 27 9.29 -13.91 7.71
C THR A 27 10.75 -14.35 7.73
N CYS A 28 11.13 -15.31 6.89
CA CYS A 28 12.52 -15.75 6.78
C CYS A 28 13.46 -14.65 6.30
N ALA A 29 13.04 -13.81 5.35
CA ALA A 29 13.86 -12.72 4.81
C ALA A 29 14.07 -11.62 5.85
N LYS A 30 13.03 -11.23 6.61
CA LYS A 30 13.13 -10.30 7.74
C LYS A 30 14.11 -10.78 8.79
N LEU A 31 14.03 -12.05 9.19
CA LEU A 31 14.97 -12.65 10.16
C LEU A 31 16.42 -12.67 9.67
N LYS A 32 16.64 -12.71 8.35
CA LYS A 32 17.97 -12.66 7.73
C LYS A 32 18.49 -11.22 7.55
N GLY A 33 17.70 -10.20 7.87
CA GLY A 33 18.07 -8.80 7.64
C GLY A 33 18.16 -8.44 6.15
N VAL A 34 17.33 -9.08 5.31
CA VAL A 34 17.23 -8.76 3.88
C VAL A 34 16.80 -7.31 3.69
N ALA A 35 17.34 -6.65 2.66
CA ALA A 35 17.05 -5.23 2.39
C ALA A 35 15.56 -5.00 2.10
N SER A 36 15.03 -3.83 2.50
CA SER A 36 13.61 -3.48 2.34
C SER A 36 13.14 -3.54 0.88
N SER A 37 14.00 -3.22 -0.10
CA SER A 37 13.68 -3.34 -1.52
C SER A 37 13.43 -4.79 -1.96
N GLN A 38 14.18 -5.75 -1.40
CA GLN A 38 13.99 -7.17 -1.68
C GLN A 38 12.74 -7.71 -0.98
N LEU A 39 12.48 -7.29 0.27
CA LEU A 39 11.23 -7.60 0.98
C LEU A 39 10.02 -7.10 0.19
N ARG A 40 10.09 -5.87 -0.32
CA ARG A 40 9.06 -5.26 -1.15
C ARG A 40 8.78 -6.08 -2.40
N ASN A 41 9.80 -6.53 -3.12
CA ASN A 41 9.62 -7.36 -4.31
C ASN A 41 8.90 -8.68 -3.98
N THR A 42 9.35 -9.39 -2.93
CA THR A 42 8.67 -10.61 -2.47
C THR A 42 7.22 -10.35 -2.07
N ALA A 43 6.94 -9.25 -1.37
CA ALA A 43 5.59 -8.90 -0.96
C ALA A 43 4.69 -8.56 -2.15
N ARG A 44 5.20 -7.83 -3.15
CA ARG A 44 4.46 -7.47 -4.36
C ARG A 44 4.08 -8.67 -5.22
N ASP A 45 4.94 -9.68 -5.29
CA ASP A 45 4.65 -10.94 -5.98
C ASP A 45 3.65 -11.82 -5.20
N GLY A 46 3.43 -11.50 -3.93
CA GLY A 46 2.53 -12.21 -3.04
C GLY A 46 1.05 -11.97 -3.28
N CYS A 47 0.25 -12.62 -2.43
CA CYS A 47 -1.21 -12.59 -2.51
C CYS A 47 -1.79 -12.23 -1.15
N VAL A 48 -2.89 -11.47 -1.13
CA VAL A 48 -3.62 -11.08 0.07
C VAL A 48 -5.11 -11.33 -0.10
N TYR A 49 -5.83 -11.60 0.99
CA TYR A 49 -7.28 -11.80 0.94
C TYR A 49 -8.04 -10.48 1.08
N ARG A 50 -8.88 -10.13 0.09
CA ARG A 50 -9.71 -8.92 0.12
C ARG A 50 -11.03 -9.15 -0.59
N GLY A 51 -12.13 -8.71 0.03
CA GLY A 51 -13.44 -8.69 -0.62
C GLY A 51 -13.96 -10.05 -1.08
N GLY A 52 -13.56 -11.14 -0.42
CA GLY A 52 -13.95 -12.50 -0.78
C GLY A 52 -13.06 -13.17 -1.83
N ALA A 53 -11.94 -12.55 -2.23
CA ALA A 53 -11.03 -13.10 -3.23
C ALA A 53 -9.55 -12.91 -2.83
N TRP A 54 -8.70 -13.78 -3.37
CA TRP A 54 -7.26 -13.62 -3.33
C TRP A 54 -6.82 -12.65 -4.43
N VAL A 55 -6.13 -11.59 -4.04
CA VAL A 55 -5.65 -10.54 -4.95
C VAL A 55 -4.14 -10.42 -4.87
N ASN A 56 -3.47 -10.20 -6.01
CA ASN A 56 -2.03 -9.93 -6.00
C ASN A 56 -1.76 -8.59 -5.29
N ALA A 57 -0.81 -8.58 -4.37
CA ALA A 57 -0.52 -7.40 -3.56
C ALA A 57 0.06 -6.26 -4.40
N GLY A 58 0.99 -6.55 -5.33
CA GLY A 58 1.56 -5.55 -6.22
C GLY A 58 0.52 -4.87 -7.10
N ALA A 59 -0.39 -5.64 -7.70
CA ALA A 59 -1.49 -5.11 -8.50
C ALA A 59 -2.43 -4.22 -7.68
N LEU A 60 -2.75 -4.62 -6.43
CA LEU A 60 -3.55 -3.80 -5.52
C LEU A 60 -2.83 -2.49 -5.16
N VAL A 61 -1.53 -2.56 -4.88
CA VAL A 61 -0.70 -1.38 -4.60
C VAL A 61 -0.72 -0.42 -5.79
N ASP A 62 -0.59 -0.93 -7.01
CA ASP A 62 -0.59 -0.12 -8.23
C ASP A 62 -1.96 0.51 -8.49
N GLU A 63 -3.06 -0.24 -8.31
CA GLU A 63 -4.42 0.27 -8.39
C GLU A 63 -4.65 1.43 -7.40
N VAL A 64 -4.23 1.25 -6.15
CA VAL A 64 -4.38 2.30 -5.13
C VAL A 64 -3.57 3.54 -5.50
N SER A 65 -2.33 3.35 -5.97
CA SER A 65 -1.44 4.44 -6.38
C SER A 65 -2.05 5.30 -7.52
N GLN A 66 -2.73 4.65 -8.47
CA GLN A 66 -3.41 5.30 -9.60
C GLN A 66 -4.73 5.97 -9.18
N SER A 67 -5.31 5.55 -8.06
CA SER A 67 -6.57 6.11 -7.54
C SER A 67 -6.41 7.45 -6.80
N ILE A 68 -5.17 7.95 -6.65
CA ILE A 68 -4.88 9.21 -5.97
C ILE A 68 -4.97 10.36 -6.97
N THR A 69 -5.99 11.20 -6.83
CA THR A 69 -6.28 12.27 -7.79
C THR A 69 -6.21 13.67 -7.19
N TRP A 70 -6.32 13.81 -5.86
CA TRP A 70 -6.27 15.10 -5.19
C TRP A 70 -4.83 15.52 -4.92
N ASN A 71 -4.48 16.75 -5.30
CA ASN A 71 -3.14 17.34 -5.17
C ASN A 71 -2.00 16.44 -5.63
N ALA A 72 -2.27 15.49 -6.53
CA ALA A 72 -1.32 14.48 -6.98
C ALA A 72 -0.12 15.05 -7.75
N GLN A 73 -0.16 16.34 -8.10
CA GLN A 73 0.96 17.10 -8.68
C GLN A 73 2.04 17.40 -7.63
N VAL A 74 1.70 17.39 -6.33
CA VAL A 74 2.64 17.54 -5.20
C VAL A 74 2.95 16.14 -4.68
N TYR A 75 4.23 15.74 -4.73
CA TYR A 75 4.64 14.38 -4.40
C TYR A 75 4.27 13.98 -2.97
N GLU A 76 4.48 14.87 -2.00
CA GLU A 76 4.20 14.65 -0.58
C GLU A 76 2.70 14.43 -0.34
N ALA A 77 1.85 15.18 -1.06
CA ALA A 77 0.40 15.01 -1.02
C ALA A 77 -0.04 13.69 -1.65
N TRP A 78 0.56 13.33 -2.79
CA TRP A 78 0.33 12.03 -3.41
C TRP A 78 0.76 10.88 -2.48
N ALA A 79 1.95 10.97 -1.88
CA ALA A 79 2.51 9.96 -0.99
C ALA A 79 1.67 9.78 0.27
N TYR A 80 1.22 10.88 0.89
CA TYR A 80 0.31 10.82 2.03
C TYR A 80 -1.03 10.19 1.66
N GLY A 81 -1.64 10.59 0.53
CA GLY A 81 -2.88 10.02 0.05
C GLY A 81 -2.76 8.52 -0.23
N PHE A 82 -1.64 8.11 -0.83
CA PHE A 82 -1.34 6.72 -1.12
C PHE A 82 -1.18 5.89 0.17
N ALA A 83 -0.32 6.33 1.09
CA ALA A 83 -0.11 5.68 2.37
C ALA A 83 -1.43 5.56 3.16
N SER A 84 -2.19 6.65 3.25
CA SER A 84 -3.48 6.67 3.96
C SER A 84 -4.47 5.65 3.41
N LYS A 85 -4.58 5.52 2.09
CA LYS A 85 -5.44 4.50 1.48
C LYS A 85 -4.95 3.07 1.73
N ILE A 86 -3.64 2.83 1.67
CA ILE A 86 -3.07 1.51 1.99
C ILE A 86 -3.38 1.13 3.44
N HIS A 87 -3.18 2.03 4.39
CA HIS A 87 -3.51 1.79 5.79
C HIS A 87 -5.00 1.56 6.01
N ALA A 88 -5.88 2.36 5.37
CA ALA A 88 -7.32 2.17 5.45
C ALA A 88 -7.77 0.80 4.92
N ILE A 89 -7.14 0.31 3.84
CA ILE A 89 -7.38 -1.05 3.34
C ILE A 89 -6.86 -2.08 4.34
N GLY A 90 -5.64 -1.91 4.86
CA GLY A 90 -5.02 -2.83 5.82
C GLY A 90 -5.85 -3.06 7.09
N VAL A 91 -6.57 -2.04 7.58
CA VAL A 91 -7.48 -2.15 8.74
C VAL A 91 -8.60 -3.17 8.52
N THR A 92 -8.97 -3.45 7.26
CA THR A 92 -10.04 -4.41 6.92
C THR A 92 -9.55 -5.84 6.73
N MET A 93 -8.25 -6.09 6.91
CA MET A 93 -7.58 -7.35 6.56
C MET A 93 -7.06 -8.07 7.80
N SER A 94 -6.58 -9.30 7.62
CA SER A 94 -5.79 -9.96 8.66
C SER A 94 -4.48 -9.19 8.89
N SER A 95 -3.88 -9.32 10.07
CA SER A 95 -2.59 -8.66 10.36
C SER A 95 -1.49 -9.07 9.39
N PHE A 96 -1.48 -10.35 8.95
CA PHE A 96 -0.50 -10.85 7.99
C PHE A 96 -0.72 -10.26 6.59
N ASP A 97 -1.96 -10.20 6.13
CA ASP A 97 -2.27 -9.61 4.83
C ASP A 97 -1.99 -8.10 4.81
N ALA A 98 -2.31 -7.41 5.90
CA ALA A 98 -2.02 -5.98 6.07
C ALA A 98 -0.50 -5.72 6.05
N GLU A 99 0.28 -6.57 6.72
CA GLU A 99 1.74 -6.50 6.71
C GLU A 99 2.31 -6.71 5.29
N ILE A 100 1.85 -7.73 4.57
CA ILE A 100 2.24 -7.96 3.16
C ILE A 100 1.93 -6.70 2.33
N LEU A 101 0.75 -6.12 2.49
CA LEU A 101 0.33 -4.94 1.74
C LEU A 101 1.21 -3.71 2.05
N LEU A 102 1.52 -3.47 3.34
CA LEU A 102 2.38 -2.37 3.78
C LEU A 102 3.82 -2.51 3.27
N ILE A 103 4.38 -3.73 3.30
CA ILE A 103 5.70 -4.02 2.73
C ILE A 103 5.68 -3.81 1.21
N ALA A 104 4.66 -4.31 0.52
CA ALA A 104 4.52 -4.20 -0.93
C ALA A 104 4.39 -2.73 -1.39
N SER A 105 3.66 -1.91 -0.63
CA SER A 105 3.55 -0.48 -0.91
C SER A 105 4.84 0.28 -0.60
N GLY A 106 5.59 -0.18 0.41
CA GLY A 106 6.79 0.49 0.92
C GLY A 106 6.51 1.43 2.10
N PHE A 107 5.35 1.29 2.76
CA PHE A 107 4.92 2.14 3.88
C PHE A 107 4.99 1.42 5.24
N GLU A 108 5.69 0.27 5.32
CA GLU A 108 5.82 -0.53 6.56
C GLU A 108 6.33 0.26 7.77
N HIS A 109 7.18 1.25 7.55
CA HIS A 109 7.87 2.00 8.60
C HIS A 109 7.53 3.50 8.60
N GLU A 110 6.53 3.89 7.82
CA GLU A 110 6.19 5.29 7.63
C GLU A 110 5.11 5.71 8.64
N ASP A 111 5.27 6.89 9.25
CA ASP A 111 4.26 7.47 10.12
C ASP A 111 3.31 8.36 9.30
N LEU A 112 2.02 8.00 9.30
CA LEU A 112 0.98 8.77 8.61
C LEU A 112 0.89 10.22 9.09
N ASN A 113 1.20 10.52 10.36
CA ASN A 113 1.21 11.88 10.86
C ASN A 113 2.35 12.70 10.28
N GLU A 114 3.54 12.09 10.12
CA GLU A 114 4.69 12.74 9.50
C GLU A 114 4.42 13.01 8.01
N LEU A 115 3.87 12.02 7.29
CA LEU A 115 3.44 12.18 5.90
C LEU A 115 2.35 13.26 5.76
N SER A 116 1.38 13.31 6.68
CA SER A 116 0.32 14.33 6.67
C SER A 116 0.88 15.74 6.84
N ARG A 117 1.85 15.90 7.73
CA ARG A 117 2.52 17.19 7.95
C ARG A 117 3.32 17.61 6.71
N ALA A 118 4.15 16.71 6.18
CA ALA A 118 4.93 16.97 4.97
C ALA A 118 4.02 17.33 3.78
N SER A 119 2.89 16.63 3.62
CA SER A 119 1.88 16.96 2.61
C SER A 119 1.32 18.37 2.79
N SER A 120 1.04 18.79 4.02
CA SER A 120 0.43 20.10 4.28
C SER A 120 1.42 21.23 4.01
N GLU A 121 2.68 21.06 4.44
CA GLU A 121 3.77 22.00 4.20
C GLU A 121 4.04 22.15 2.68
N ALA A 122 4.18 21.05 1.95
CA ALA A 122 4.47 21.08 0.52
C ALA A 122 3.32 21.67 -0.32
N VAL A 123 2.06 21.43 0.06
CA VAL A 123 0.91 22.03 -0.63
C VAL A 123 0.84 23.54 -0.36
N ALA A 124 1.14 23.98 0.86
CA ALA A 124 1.18 25.39 1.19
C ALA A 124 2.30 26.12 0.43
N GLU A 125 3.50 25.53 0.36
CA GLU A 125 4.63 26.03 -0.42
C GLU A 125 4.26 26.13 -1.92
N ALA A 126 3.71 25.06 -2.50
CA ALA A 126 3.30 25.07 -3.90
C ALA A 126 2.20 26.11 -4.19
N TYR A 127 1.28 26.34 -3.25
CA TYR A 127 0.26 27.38 -3.38
C TYR A 127 0.89 28.79 -3.34
N HIS A 128 1.80 29.03 -2.40
CA HIS A 128 2.53 30.29 -2.29
C HIS A 128 3.37 30.59 -3.54
N ASP A 129 4.06 29.59 -4.09
CA ASP A 129 4.85 29.75 -5.32
C ASP A 129 4.00 30.12 -6.55
N LEU A 130 2.76 29.62 -6.61
CA LEU A 130 1.86 29.85 -7.75
C LEU A 130 1.10 31.17 -7.65
N TYR A 131 0.71 31.57 -6.44
CA TYR A 131 -0.23 32.68 -6.23
C TYR A 131 0.33 33.84 -5.39
N GLY A 132 1.53 33.69 -4.82
CA GLY A 132 2.17 34.67 -3.94
C GLY A 132 1.62 34.65 -2.51
N GLU A 133 2.17 35.52 -1.66
CA GLU A 133 1.51 35.94 -0.43
C GLU A 133 0.23 36.72 -0.83
N GLU A 134 -0.90 36.42 -0.19
CA GLU A 134 -2.03 37.35 -0.23
C GLU A 134 -1.47 38.72 0.17
N VAL A 135 -1.50 39.68 -0.75
CA VAL A 135 -1.25 41.06 -0.40
C VAL A 135 -2.39 41.39 0.56
N ASP A 136 -2.08 41.49 1.85
CA ASP A 136 -2.97 42.09 2.85
C ASP A 136 -3.32 43.48 2.29
N ASP A 137 -4.45 43.58 1.60
CA ASP A 137 -5.07 44.84 1.25
C ASP A 137 -5.61 45.42 2.56
N ASP A 138 -4.70 46.00 3.34
CA ASP A 138 -5.00 46.90 4.45
C ASP A 138 -5.91 48.03 3.92
N TYR A 139 -7.20 47.95 4.24
CA TYR A 139 -8.18 49.04 4.14
C TYR A 139 -8.77 49.36 5.51
#